data_AF-A0A0F0IJH1-F1
#
_entry.id   AF-A0A0F0IJH1-F1
#
_cell.length_a   1.000
_cell.length_b   1.000
_cell.length_c   1.000
_cell.angle_alpha   90.00
_cell.angle_beta   90.00
_cell.angle_gamma   90.00
#
_symmetry.space_group_name_H-M   'P 1'
#
loop_
_entity.id
_entity.type
_entity.pdbx_description
1 polymer ?
#
loop_
_entity_poly.entity_id
_entity_poly.type
_entity_poly.pdbx_seq_one_letter_code
_entity_poly.pdbx_strand_id
1 'polypeptide(L)'
;MEFGDHIGDWSFDREHNMIRFSEGVPQAIWYSQHASGQAFTYGATEKKGKRPIAYSGNGTHANYAISGKHDHTIPGFNLPDGLIVDRTDSGTLWDPILSAYVYSYDASEETFQAYDSGYPVNWLNFNGQWGDDALPGGPELFGQKKYVAGPNGPKFKKLVRDKVCPSSPCVVLPFRIWENQTLEKH
;
A
#
# COMPACT_ATOMS: atom_id res chain seq x y z
N MET A 1 -6.79 17.73 8.71
CA MET A 1 -8.17 17.46 9.17
C MET A 1 -8.29 15.97 8.97
N GLU A 2 -8.29 15.21 10.07
CA GLU A 2 -8.05 13.77 10.04
C GLU A 2 -9.38 13.01 10.04
N PHE A 3 -9.51 12.02 9.14
CA PHE A 3 -10.68 11.15 9.02
C PHE A 3 -10.24 9.70 8.81
N GLY A 4 -11.03 8.77 9.35
CA GLY A 4 -10.77 7.34 9.16
C GLY A 4 -9.72 6.75 10.09
N ASP A 5 -9.54 7.31 11.29
CA ASP A 5 -8.69 6.74 12.33
C ASP A 5 -9.25 5.35 12.73
N HIS A 6 -8.39 4.32 12.73
CA HIS A 6 -8.73 2.97 13.16
C HIS A 6 -7.55 2.30 13.87
N ILE A 7 -7.84 1.36 14.79
CA ILE A 7 -6.84 0.51 15.43
C ILE A 7 -6.69 -0.77 14.59
N GLY A 8 -5.47 -1.13 14.21
CA GLY A 8 -5.15 -2.22 13.27
C GLY A 8 -5.23 -1.77 11.81
N ASP A 9 -4.32 -2.22 10.94
CA ASP A 9 -4.19 -1.69 9.57
C ASP A 9 -4.06 -2.77 8.49
N TRP A 10 -5.17 -3.03 7.76
CA TRP A 10 -5.29 -4.03 6.70
C TRP A 10 -6.49 -3.80 5.74
N SER A 11 -7.17 -2.62 5.69
CA SER A 11 -8.58 -2.55 5.19
C SER A 11 -8.65 -2.83 3.71
N PHE A 12 -9.81 -3.09 3.10
CA PHE A 12 -9.96 -3.63 1.73
C PHE A 12 -8.93 -3.12 0.66
N ASP A 13 -8.37 -1.90 0.79
CA ASP A 13 -7.27 -1.34 -0.01
C ASP A 13 -5.94 -0.95 0.70
N ARG A 14 -5.81 -1.05 2.04
CA ARG A 14 -4.77 -0.37 2.85
C ARG A 14 -3.98 -1.36 3.70
N GLU A 15 -2.70 -1.66 3.62
CA GLU A 15 -1.51 -1.11 2.99
C GLU A 15 -0.76 -2.31 2.41
N HIS A 16 -0.34 -2.26 1.16
CA HIS A 16 0.48 -3.33 0.60
C HIS A 16 1.19 -2.87 -0.66
N ASN A 17 2.30 -3.52 -0.94
CA ASN A 17 2.85 -3.56 -2.26
C ASN A 17 2.52 -4.90 -2.92
N MET A 18 2.26 -4.86 -4.23
CA MET A 18 2.12 -6.06 -5.03
C MET A 18 3.09 -5.98 -6.19
N ILE A 19 3.95 -6.99 -6.34
CA ILE A 19 4.89 -7.07 -7.46
C ILE A 19 4.41 -8.18 -8.40
N ARG A 20 4.24 -7.84 -9.67
CA ARG A 20 3.88 -8.79 -10.73
C ARG A 20 5.14 -9.35 -11.35
N PHE A 21 5.28 -10.67 -11.35
CA PHE A 21 6.35 -11.38 -12.05
C PHE A 21 5.81 -12.03 -13.33
N SER A 22 6.65 -12.12 -14.35
CA SER A 22 6.45 -12.94 -15.54
C SER A 22 7.77 -13.66 -15.82
N GLU A 23 7.73 -14.99 -15.90
CA GLU A 23 8.92 -15.83 -16.10
C GLU A 23 10.07 -15.54 -15.11
N GLY A 24 9.73 -15.27 -13.84
CA GLY A 24 10.70 -14.93 -12.80
C GLY A 24 11.24 -13.50 -12.86
N VAL A 25 10.83 -12.69 -13.84
CA VAL A 25 11.24 -11.29 -13.99
C VAL A 25 10.15 -10.34 -13.48
N PRO A 26 10.45 -9.42 -12.56
CA PRO A 26 9.47 -8.46 -12.07
C PRO A 26 9.13 -7.42 -13.15
N GLN A 27 7.84 -7.28 -13.44
CA GLN A 27 7.30 -6.46 -14.53
C GLN A 27 6.74 -5.13 -14.03
N ALA A 28 5.99 -5.17 -12.93
CA ALA A 28 5.30 -4.01 -12.38
C ALA A 28 5.16 -4.13 -10.86
N ILE A 29 4.94 -2.99 -10.21
CA ILE A 29 4.69 -2.89 -8.77
C ILE A 29 3.52 -1.93 -8.51
N TRP A 30 2.65 -2.32 -7.58
CA TRP A 30 1.58 -1.50 -7.01
C TRP A 30 2.02 -0.92 -5.67
N TYR A 31 1.70 0.35 -5.44
CA TYR A 31 1.81 1.02 -4.16
C TYR A 31 0.41 1.47 -3.72
N SER A 32 -0.09 0.93 -2.61
CA SER A 32 -1.38 1.31 -2.03
C SER A 32 -1.34 2.73 -1.45
N GLN A 33 -2.35 3.55 -1.73
CA GLN A 33 -2.51 4.91 -1.24
C GLN A 33 -3.95 5.08 -0.75
N HIS A 34 -4.16 4.97 0.56
CA HIS A 34 -5.49 4.96 1.17
C HIS A 34 -6.43 3.98 0.44
N ALA A 35 -7.63 4.41 0.04
CA ALA A 35 -8.61 3.59 -0.69
C ALA A 35 -8.23 3.23 -2.15
N SER A 36 -7.03 3.60 -2.62
CA SER A 36 -6.59 3.38 -4.00
C SER A 36 -5.08 3.12 -4.04
N GLY A 37 -4.40 3.55 -5.11
CA GLY A 37 -2.96 3.45 -5.25
C GLY A 37 -2.49 3.75 -6.67
N GLN A 38 -1.21 3.52 -6.89
CA GLN A 38 -0.55 3.73 -8.18
C GLN A 38 0.27 2.51 -8.57
N ALA A 39 0.23 2.16 -9.86
CA ALA A 39 1.09 1.14 -10.44
C ALA A 39 2.22 1.77 -11.25
N PHE A 40 3.40 1.17 -11.16
CA PHE A 40 4.56 1.54 -11.95
C PHE A 40 5.14 0.30 -12.62
N THR A 41 5.76 0.48 -13.78
CA THR A 41 6.67 -0.55 -14.31
C THR A 41 7.76 -0.76 -13.28
N TYR A 42 8.21 -2.01 -13.11
CA TYR A 42 9.21 -2.31 -12.10
C TYR A 42 10.50 -1.55 -12.36
N GLY A 43 10.87 -1.35 -13.63
CA GLY A 43 12.04 -0.57 -14.04
C GLY A 43 11.99 0.89 -13.59
N ALA A 44 10.81 1.52 -13.56
CA ALA A 44 10.66 2.94 -13.25
C ALA A 44 10.97 3.32 -11.79
N THR A 45 10.91 2.37 -10.85
CA THR A 45 11.00 2.66 -9.41
C THR A 45 12.43 2.78 -8.90
N GLU A 46 12.61 3.53 -7.81
CA GLU A 46 13.88 3.54 -7.08
C GLU A 46 14.18 2.19 -6.45
N LYS A 47 15.45 1.80 -6.41
CA LYS A 47 15.86 0.51 -5.85
C LYS A 47 17.17 0.61 -5.07
N LYS A 48 17.25 -0.18 -4.00
CA LYS A 48 18.52 -0.59 -3.38
C LYS A 48 18.90 -1.95 -3.92
N GLY A 49 19.86 -1.98 -4.86
CA GLY A 49 20.15 -3.18 -5.63
C GLY A 49 18.95 -3.61 -6.48
N LYS A 50 18.41 -4.81 -6.24
CA LYS A 50 17.22 -5.31 -6.97
C LYS A 50 15.88 -4.96 -6.31
N ARG A 51 15.90 -4.37 -5.11
CA ARG A 51 14.73 -4.23 -4.24
C ARG A 51 14.15 -2.83 -4.34
N PRO A 52 12.85 -2.67 -4.64
CA PRO A 52 12.20 -1.38 -4.76
C PRO A 52 12.12 -0.71 -3.38
N ILE A 53 12.24 0.61 -3.38
CA ILE A 53 12.01 1.44 -2.20
C ILE A 53 10.54 1.87 -2.20
N ALA A 54 9.95 1.83 -1.02
CA ALA A 54 8.62 2.36 -0.74
C ALA A 54 8.74 3.40 0.37
N TYR A 55 8.12 4.55 0.18
CA TYR A 55 8.10 5.63 1.14
C TYR A 55 6.75 5.63 1.85
N SER A 56 6.76 5.48 3.17
CA SER A 56 5.54 5.49 4.00
C SER A 56 5.15 6.92 4.35
N GLY A 57 3.87 7.25 4.19
CA GLY A 57 3.34 8.58 4.50
C GLY A 57 3.33 8.86 6.00
N ASN A 58 3.90 10.00 6.40
CA ASN A 58 4.00 10.40 7.80
C ASN A 58 2.61 10.66 8.41
N GLY A 59 2.26 9.90 9.46
CA GLY A 59 0.96 9.99 10.13
C GLY A 59 -0.20 9.41 9.31
N THR A 60 0.12 8.70 8.22
CA THR A 60 -0.84 8.03 7.34
C THR A 60 -0.36 6.61 7.06
N HIS A 61 -1.08 5.90 6.20
CA HIS A 61 -0.83 4.49 5.85
C HIS A 61 -0.63 4.28 4.34
N ALA A 62 -0.34 5.36 3.63
CA ALA A 62 -0.10 5.32 2.19
C ALA A 62 1.37 5.01 1.90
N ASN A 63 1.59 4.23 0.84
CA ASN A 63 2.91 3.89 0.32
C ASN A 63 3.12 4.59 -1.02
N TYR A 64 4.30 5.17 -1.20
CA TYR A 64 4.65 5.95 -2.38
C TYR A 64 5.94 5.47 -3.03
N ALA A 65 6.05 5.68 -4.35
CA ALA A 65 7.22 5.32 -5.15
C ALA A 65 8.33 6.40 -5.15
N ILE A 66 8.05 7.56 -4.55
CA ILE A 66 8.94 8.72 -4.43
C ILE A 66 8.78 9.35 -3.05
N SER A 67 9.81 10.08 -2.60
CA SER A 67 9.72 10.92 -1.41
C SER A 67 9.03 12.26 -1.71
N GLY A 68 8.68 13.00 -0.66
CA GLY A 68 8.18 14.38 -0.77
C GLY A 68 6.69 14.51 -0.49
N LYS A 69 6.02 15.41 -1.20
CA LYS A 69 4.59 15.69 -1.05
C LYS A 69 3.76 14.86 -2.03
N HIS A 70 2.63 14.37 -1.57
CA HIS A 70 1.69 13.61 -2.39
C HIS A 70 0.27 14.08 -2.15
N ASP A 71 -0.19 15.02 -2.97
CA ASP A 71 -1.60 15.35 -3.05
C ASP A 71 -2.36 14.19 -3.69
N HIS A 72 -3.42 13.78 -3.01
CA HIS A 72 -4.30 12.70 -3.44
C HIS A 72 -5.77 13.16 -3.42
N THR A 73 -6.01 14.47 -3.62
CA THR A 73 -7.35 15.02 -3.77
C THR A 73 -8.12 14.31 -4.90
N ILE A 74 -7.40 13.87 -5.94
CA ILE A 74 -7.91 12.98 -6.99
C ILE A 74 -7.38 11.56 -6.73
N PRO A 75 -8.23 10.59 -6.36
CA PRO A 75 -7.79 9.22 -6.10
C PRO A 75 -7.04 8.60 -7.29
N GLY A 76 -5.90 7.96 -7.01
CA GLY A 76 -5.05 7.31 -8.02
C GLY A 76 -4.17 8.27 -8.82
N PHE A 77 -4.24 9.58 -8.56
CA PHE A 77 -3.41 10.58 -9.22
C PHE A 77 -2.64 11.42 -8.20
N ASN A 78 -1.33 11.14 -8.12
CA ASN A 78 -0.42 11.80 -7.20
C ASN A 78 0.09 13.13 -7.78
N LEU A 79 -0.23 14.23 -7.11
CA LEU A 79 0.14 15.60 -7.48
C LEU A 79 1.12 16.19 -6.45
N PRO A 80 1.99 17.15 -6.83
CA PRO A 80 2.97 17.72 -5.90
C PRO A 80 2.34 18.61 -4.83
N ASP A 81 1.18 19.22 -5.10
CA ASP A 81 0.46 20.10 -4.17
C ASP A 81 -1.05 19.99 -4.41
N GLY A 82 -1.85 20.24 -3.36
CA GLY A 82 -3.31 20.28 -3.42
C GLY A 82 -3.96 20.39 -2.03
N LEU A 83 -5.19 19.88 -1.88
CA LEU A 83 -6.01 20.08 -0.69
C LEU A 83 -5.78 19.01 0.40
N ILE A 84 -5.42 17.79 0.00
CA ILE A 84 -5.18 16.67 0.90
C ILE A 84 -3.83 16.05 0.54
N VAL A 85 -2.81 16.34 1.36
CA VAL A 85 -1.40 16.12 1.01
C VAL A 85 -0.73 15.25 2.06
N ASP A 86 -0.27 14.08 1.62
CA ASP A 86 0.65 13.25 2.39
C ASP A 86 2.07 13.75 2.25
N ARG A 87 2.90 13.42 3.25
CA ARG A 87 4.32 13.73 3.24
C ARG A 87 5.13 12.49 3.54
N THR A 88 6.16 12.25 2.74
CA THR A 88 7.11 11.17 2.92
C THR A 88 8.53 11.71 2.91
N ASP A 89 9.46 10.97 3.51
CA ASP A 89 10.90 11.27 3.49
C ASP A 89 11.69 9.97 3.38
N SER A 90 12.94 10.05 2.93
CA SER A 90 13.84 8.90 2.87
C SER A 90 14.14 8.29 4.23
N GLY A 91 14.16 9.12 5.29
CA GLY A 91 14.22 8.71 6.69
C GLY A 91 15.20 7.58 7.00
N THR A 92 14.83 6.75 7.98
CA THR A 92 15.53 5.51 8.30
C THR A 92 15.01 4.39 7.41
N LEU A 93 15.91 3.71 6.69
CA LEU A 93 15.55 2.54 5.89
C LEU A 93 15.18 1.36 6.81
N TRP A 94 13.92 0.97 6.77
CA TRP A 94 13.47 -0.30 7.35
C TRP A 94 13.55 -1.42 6.32
N ASP A 95 14.21 -2.52 6.68
CA ASP A 95 14.33 -3.68 5.81
C ASP A 95 13.37 -4.81 6.25
N PRO A 96 12.23 -5.00 5.57
CA PRO A 96 11.23 -5.97 5.99
C PRO A 96 11.71 -7.42 5.92
N ILE A 97 12.72 -7.77 5.09
CA ILE A 97 13.14 -9.17 4.97
C ILE A 97 13.88 -9.69 6.21
N LEU A 98 14.37 -8.78 7.05
CA LEU A 98 15.06 -9.15 8.29
C LEU A 98 14.09 -9.69 9.35
N SER A 99 12.78 -9.46 9.19
CA SER A 99 11.74 -9.94 10.09
C SER A 99 10.42 -10.14 9.33
N ALA A 100 10.44 -11.03 8.35
CA ALA A 100 9.26 -11.37 7.55
C ALA A 100 8.83 -12.81 7.77
N TYR A 101 7.52 -13.03 7.82
CA TYR A 101 6.93 -14.33 7.55
C TYR A 101 6.57 -14.41 6.06
N VAL A 102 6.93 -15.53 5.44
CA VAL A 102 6.74 -15.74 3.99
C VAL A 102 5.77 -16.90 3.79
N TYR A 103 4.78 -16.67 2.94
CA TYR A 103 3.71 -17.61 2.65
C TYR A 103 3.48 -17.73 1.14
N SER A 104 3.07 -18.91 0.71
CA SER A 104 2.42 -19.12 -0.59
C SER A 104 0.90 -19.15 -0.40
N TYR A 105 0.17 -18.84 -1.47
CA TYR A 105 -1.28 -18.91 -1.52
C TYR A 105 -1.70 -19.74 -2.73
N ASP A 106 -2.46 -20.80 -2.49
CA ASP A 106 -3.08 -21.63 -3.51
C ASP A 106 -4.45 -21.04 -3.85
N ALA A 107 -4.60 -20.59 -5.10
CA ALA A 107 -5.84 -19.97 -5.56
C ALA A 107 -6.98 -20.97 -5.83
N SER A 108 -6.67 -22.24 -6.11
CA SER A 108 -7.67 -23.29 -6.33
C SER A 108 -8.29 -23.77 -5.02
N GLU A 109 -7.44 -23.94 -4.01
CA GLU A 109 -7.85 -24.43 -2.69
C GLU A 109 -8.17 -23.29 -1.71
N GLU A 110 -7.86 -22.05 -2.09
CA GLU A 110 -7.95 -20.84 -1.26
C GLU A 110 -7.18 -20.97 0.08
N THR A 111 -6.05 -21.68 0.07
CA THR A 111 -5.26 -21.96 1.28
C THR A 111 -3.92 -21.23 1.30
N PHE A 112 -3.49 -20.86 2.49
CA PHE A 112 -2.14 -20.35 2.74
C PHE A 112 -1.22 -21.47 3.24
N GLN A 113 0.02 -21.47 2.76
CA GLN A 113 1.06 -22.36 3.25
C GLN A 113 2.29 -21.52 3.63
N ALA A 114 2.82 -21.75 4.82
CA ALA A 114 4.07 -21.12 5.23
C ALA A 114 5.26 -21.79 4.55
N TYR A 115 6.26 -20.99 4.15
CA TYR A 115 7.53 -21.51 3.66
C TYR A 115 8.39 -22.10 4.79
N ASP A 116 8.18 -21.65 6.03
CA ASP A 116 8.77 -22.21 7.24
C ASP A 116 7.68 -22.82 8.12
N SER A 117 7.86 -24.07 8.55
CA SER A 117 6.91 -24.78 9.40
C SER A 117 6.64 -24.10 10.74
N GLY A 118 7.55 -23.24 11.21
CA GLY A 118 7.39 -22.49 12.45
C GLY A 118 6.50 -21.24 12.33
N TYR A 119 6.15 -20.80 11.11
CA TYR A 119 5.36 -19.58 10.95
C TYR A 119 3.88 -19.87 11.20
N PRO A 120 3.18 -19.05 12.00
CA PRO A 120 1.75 -19.22 12.22
C PRO A 120 1.01 -18.92 10.91
N VAL A 121 0.08 -19.80 10.51
CA VAL A 121 -0.73 -19.62 9.29
C VAL A 121 -2.16 -19.21 9.60
N ASN A 122 -2.72 -19.67 10.73
CA ASN A 122 -4.14 -19.52 11.05
C ASN A 122 -4.64 -18.07 11.06
N TRP A 123 -3.77 -17.11 11.37
CA TRP A 123 -4.11 -15.70 11.37
C TRP A 123 -4.52 -15.21 9.97
N LEU A 124 -3.91 -15.72 8.89
CA LEU A 124 -4.27 -15.37 7.50
C LEU A 124 -5.70 -15.80 7.12
N ASN A 125 -6.24 -16.80 7.82
CA ASN A 125 -7.57 -17.34 7.55
C ASN A 125 -8.70 -16.59 8.27
N PHE A 126 -8.37 -15.69 9.20
CA PHE A 126 -9.37 -14.95 9.97
C PHE A 126 -10.35 -14.21 9.06
N ASN A 127 -11.65 -14.47 9.24
CA ASN A 127 -12.73 -13.97 8.40
C ASN A 127 -13.48 -12.80 9.05
N GLY A 128 -12.75 -11.74 9.37
CA GLY A 128 -13.32 -10.56 10.03
C GLY A 128 -12.45 -9.33 9.91
N GLN A 129 -12.83 -8.32 10.69
CA GLN A 129 -12.12 -7.06 10.82
C GLN A 129 -11.05 -7.13 11.93
N TRP A 130 -9.89 -6.57 11.65
CA TRP A 130 -8.72 -6.50 12.50
C TRP A 130 -8.68 -5.15 13.19
N GLY A 131 -9.33 -5.05 14.34
CA GLY A 131 -9.44 -3.79 15.05
C GLY A 131 -10.74 -3.69 15.82
N ASP A 132 -10.99 -2.49 16.33
CA ASP A 132 -12.24 -2.16 17.01
C ASP A 132 -13.36 -1.84 16.01
N ASP A 133 -14.60 -1.94 16.47
CA ASP A 133 -15.76 -1.44 15.72
C ASP A 133 -15.73 0.10 15.62
N ALA A 134 -16.40 0.63 14.60
CA ALA A 134 -16.57 2.07 14.45
C ALA A 134 -17.28 2.67 15.67
N LEU A 135 -16.78 3.79 16.20
CA LEU A 135 -17.37 4.45 17.37
C LEU A 135 -18.82 4.88 17.09
N PRO A 136 -19.83 4.33 17.81
CA PRO A 136 -21.21 4.74 17.63
C PRO A 136 -21.41 6.20 18.07
N GLY A 137 -22.01 7.03 17.21
CA GLY A 137 -22.23 8.46 17.50
C GLY A 137 -20.96 9.31 17.53
N GLY A 138 -19.84 8.82 16.98
CA GLY A 138 -18.59 9.56 16.90
C GLY A 138 -18.66 10.78 15.96
N PRO A 139 -17.65 11.66 16.00
CA PRO A 139 -17.58 12.83 15.13
C PRO A 139 -17.63 12.42 13.65
N GLU A 140 -18.48 13.10 12.87
CA GLU A 140 -18.66 12.87 11.44
C GLU A 140 -18.68 14.22 10.72
N LEU A 141 -18.02 14.29 9.56
CA LEU A 141 -18.09 15.44 8.67
C LEU A 141 -18.29 14.96 7.23
N PHE A 142 -19.29 15.49 6.54
CA PHE A 142 -19.62 15.12 5.15
C PHE A 142 -19.79 13.61 4.91
N GLY A 143 -20.37 12.87 5.86
CA GLY A 143 -20.54 11.42 5.73
C GLY A 143 -19.30 10.59 6.11
N GLN A 144 -18.18 11.25 6.43
CA GLN A 144 -16.94 10.59 6.82
C GLN A 144 -16.80 10.58 8.34
N LYS A 145 -16.81 9.36 8.91
CA LYS A 145 -16.59 9.17 10.34
C LYS A 145 -15.12 9.39 10.67
N LYS A 146 -14.87 10.07 11.79
CA LYS A 146 -13.52 10.22 12.32
C LYS A 146 -12.94 8.88 12.77
N TYR A 147 -13.73 8.08 13.48
CA TYR A 147 -13.34 6.75 13.99
C TYR A 147 -14.11 5.67 13.23
N VAL A 148 -13.39 4.86 12.46
CA VAL A 148 -13.97 3.80 11.60
C VAL A 148 -13.61 2.41 12.12
N ALA A 149 -14.36 1.41 11.65
CA ALA A 149 -14.14 0.04 12.06
C ALA A 149 -12.84 -0.52 11.48
N GLY A 150 -12.35 -1.57 12.14
CA GLY A 150 -11.15 -2.24 11.78
C GLY A 150 -11.15 -2.76 10.33
N PRO A 151 -9.98 -2.86 9.73
CA PRO A 151 -9.78 -3.42 8.40
C PRO A 151 -10.02 -4.93 8.23
N ASN A 152 -10.44 -5.41 7.05
CA ASN A 152 -10.37 -6.85 6.71
C ASN A 152 -8.91 -7.37 6.62
N GLY A 153 -8.66 -8.68 6.66
CA GLY A 153 -7.30 -9.24 6.58
C GLY A 153 -6.66 -9.33 5.18
N PRO A 154 -5.40 -9.82 5.08
CA PRO A 154 -4.67 -9.98 3.82
C PRO A 154 -5.38 -10.80 2.74
N LYS A 155 -6.18 -11.81 3.14
CA LYS A 155 -6.93 -12.64 2.20
C LYS A 155 -7.94 -11.87 1.34
N PHE A 156 -8.38 -10.70 1.80
CA PHE A 156 -9.37 -9.88 1.10
C PHE A 156 -8.75 -8.90 0.09
N LYS A 157 -7.41 -8.92 -0.09
CA LYS A 157 -6.65 -7.97 -0.93
C LYS A 157 -6.62 -8.33 -2.41
N LYS A 158 -7.64 -9.05 -2.90
CA LYS A 158 -7.71 -9.58 -4.27
C LYS A 158 -6.39 -10.24 -4.69
N LEU A 159 -5.99 -11.26 -3.93
CA LEU A 159 -4.71 -11.96 -4.13
C LEU A 159 -4.63 -12.57 -5.55
N VAL A 160 -5.76 -13.10 -6.01
CA VAL A 160 -5.93 -13.60 -7.38
C VAL A 160 -6.43 -12.44 -8.25
N ARG A 161 -5.50 -11.77 -8.94
CA ARG A 161 -5.80 -10.67 -9.87
C ARG A 161 -5.05 -10.77 -11.19
N ASP A 162 -5.72 -10.39 -12.27
CA ASP A 162 -5.21 -10.46 -13.64
C ASP A 162 -4.18 -9.36 -13.96
N LYS A 163 -4.23 -8.25 -13.22
CA LYS A 163 -3.35 -7.09 -13.40
C LYS A 163 -2.68 -6.72 -12.07
N VAL A 164 -1.68 -5.86 -12.14
CA VAL A 164 -0.97 -5.36 -10.94
C VAL A 164 -1.90 -4.56 -10.03
N CYS A 165 -2.82 -3.79 -10.61
CA CYS A 165 -3.83 -3.04 -9.87
C CYS A 165 -4.99 -3.94 -9.39
N PRO A 166 -5.58 -3.67 -8.21
CA PRO A 166 -6.75 -4.39 -7.70
C PRO A 166 -8.07 -3.98 -8.38
N SER A 167 -8.07 -2.94 -9.19
CA SER A 167 -9.25 -2.36 -9.86
C SER A 167 -8.97 -2.00 -11.32
N SER A 168 -10.04 -1.70 -12.07
CA SER A 168 -10.00 -1.24 -13.46
C SER A 168 -10.53 0.20 -13.55
N PRO A 169 -9.95 1.08 -14.38
CA PRO A 169 -8.80 0.84 -15.25
C PRO A 169 -7.48 0.68 -14.47
N CYS A 170 -6.60 -0.17 -14.98
CA CYS A 170 -5.26 -0.34 -14.43
C CYS A 170 -4.26 0.38 -15.33
N VAL A 171 -3.74 1.51 -14.83
CA VAL A 171 -2.75 2.34 -15.51
C VAL A 171 -1.39 2.09 -14.86
N VAL A 172 -0.41 1.65 -15.65
CA VAL A 172 0.94 1.36 -15.19
C VAL A 172 1.89 2.43 -15.72
N LEU A 173 2.45 3.22 -14.82
CA LEU A 173 3.30 4.36 -15.16
C LEU A 173 4.74 3.88 -15.47
N PRO A 174 5.33 4.25 -16.62
CA PRO A 174 6.70 3.89 -16.97
C PRO A 174 7.75 4.85 -16.39
N PHE A 175 7.33 5.84 -15.60
CA PHE A 175 8.19 6.81 -14.94
C PHE A 175 7.58 7.23 -13.60
N ARG A 176 8.42 7.80 -12.74
CA ARG A 176 8.01 8.50 -11.53
C ARG A 176 7.85 10.00 -11.86
N ILE A 177 6.87 10.67 -11.29
CA ILE A 177 6.64 12.12 -11.36
C ILE A 177 6.48 12.58 -9.90
N TRP A 178 7.21 13.53 -9.30
CA TRP A 178 7.95 14.68 -9.84
C TRP A 178 9.32 14.88 -9.17
N GLU A 179 10.36 15.08 -9.97
CA GLU A 179 11.57 15.81 -9.58
C GLU A 179 11.25 17.30 -9.63
N ASN A 180 11.49 18.04 -8.54
CA ASN A 180 11.94 19.41 -8.71
C ASN A 180 13.43 19.36 -8.44
N GLN A 181 14.23 19.45 -9.50
CA GLN A 181 15.62 19.85 -9.39
C GLN A 181 15.63 21.14 -8.56
N THR A 182 16.02 21.08 -7.28
CA THR A 182 16.68 22.23 -6.71
C THR A 182 17.96 22.36 -7.50
N LEU A 183 17.90 23.29 -8.46
CA LEU A 183 19.03 23.89 -9.16
C LEU A 183 20.25 23.85 -8.25
N GLU A 184 21.34 23.30 -8.80
CA GLU A 184 22.67 23.55 -8.31
C GLU A 184 22.79 25.02 -7.85
N LYS A 185 23.09 25.20 -6.57
CA LYS A 185 23.86 26.36 -6.13
C LYS A 185 24.92 25.86 -5.16
N HIS A 186 26.12 25.78 -5.72
CA HIS A 186 27.45 25.94 -5.12
C HIS A 186 27.57 25.79 -3.60
#